data_AF-A0A725JQB9-F1
#
_entry.id   AF-A0A725JQB9-F1
#
_cell.length_a   1.000
_cell.length_b   1.000
_cell.length_c   1.000
_cell.angle_alpha   90.00
_cell.angle_beta   90.00
_cell.angle_gamma   90.00
#
_symmetry.space_group_name_H-M   'P 1'
#
loop_
_entity.id
_entity.type
_entity.pdbx_description
1 polymer ?
#
loop_
_entity_poly.entity_id
_entity_poly.type
_entity_poly.pdbx_seq_one_letter_code
_entity_poly.pdbx_strand_id
1 'polypeptide(L)'
;MRIENLKMKCLYKKHRFSGKEDFSDMIDVITSQGGIDKIKIIPEYGDINDNTIKFLKVIGFDINTLNIEVGTIESGIALIKNGYNLYKTGSAWIPSIAKCELSVINEALNRGLDITKFSYKNHFDTHEAYNEFDDEYYTVTNPFSHFLKNHNNGMDGVFSKFDFICEDRLKLFLDKNILNKDTLKEFEREGHPLYYYYPCNKGFEDKNIERLMNLYQKVEINEGKIFEHHRQAVRNHIFKRQIELSENPVQTCKDIVELHNKWRIDIKSSDEILKPLIESVLNSKPVEPQIPQRVKFTRRRM
;
A
#
# COMPACT_ATOMS: atom_id res chain seq x y z
N MET A 1 13.82 -13.24 -26.39
CA MET A 1 13.82 -11.94 -27.06
C MET A 1 13.54 -12.19 -28.51
N ARG A 2 12.65 -11.39 -29.08
CA ARG A 2 12.22 -11.47 -30.46
C ARG A 2 12.52 -10.16 -31.16
N ILE A 3 13.07 -10.24 -32.38
CA ILE A 3 13.19 -9.10 -33.28
C ILE A 3 12.23 -9.34 -34.44
N GLU A 4 11.36 -8.37 -34.68
CA GLU A 4 10.46 -8.35 -35.83
C GLU A 4 10.83 -7.15 -36.72
N ASN A 5 10.60 -7.26 -38.03
CA ASN A 5 10.56 -6.05 -38.87
C ASN A 5 9.25 -5.29 -38.67
N LEU A 6 9.14 -4.09 -39.27
CA LEU A 6 7.92 -3.27 -39.20
C LEU A 6 6.68 -3.93 -39.83
N LYS A 7 6.85 -5.03 -40.60
CA LYS A 7 5.76 -5.85 -41.14
C LYS A 7 5.40 -7.04 -40.23
N MET A 8 5.88 -7.04 -38.98
CA MET A 8 5.67 -8.09 -37.98
C MET A 8 6.24 -9.47 -38.37
N LYS A 9 7.15 -9.53 -39.36
CA LYS A 9 7.87 -10.77 -39.67
C LYS A 9 8.95 -10.97 -38.61
N CYS A 10 8.91 -12.11 -37.94
CA CYS A 10 9.97 -12.54 -37.03
C CYS A 10 11.28 -12.73 -37.80
N LEU A 11 12.32 -12.01 -37.42
CA LEU A 11 13.67 -12.08 -37.99
C LEU A 11 14.63 -12.83 -37.07
N TYR A 12 14.40 -12.74 -35.77
CA TYR A 12 15.19 -13.39 -34.75
C TYR A 12 14.29 -13.77 -33.58
N LYS A 13 14.51 -14.96 -33.02
CA LYS A 13 13.88 -15.39 -31.79
C LYS A 13 14.85 -16.23 -30.98
N LYS A 14 15.08 -15.83 -29.73
CA LYS A 14 15.82 -16.62 -28.75
C LYS A 14 15.00 -16.74 -27.48
N HIS A 15 14.92 -17.95 -26.96
CA HIS A 15 14.25 -18.24 -25.71
C HIS A 15 15.29 -18.37 -24.60
N ARG A 16 15.10 -17.63 -23.50
CA ARG A 16 15.91 -17.68 -22.27
C ARG A 16 17.37 -17.26 -22.45
N PHE A 17 17.76 -16.22 -21.72
CA PHE A 17 19.15 -15.78 -21.61
C PHE A 17 19.76 -16.40 -20.35
N SER A 18 20.74 -17.30 -20.51
CA SER A 18 21.60 -17.89 -19.48
C SER A 18 22.62 -16.91 -18.85
N GLY A 19 22.74 -15.68 -19.37
CA GLY A 19 23.62 -14.63 -18.84
C GLY A 19 25.06 -14.66 -19.40
N LYS A 20 25.35 -15.51 -20.39
CA LYS A 20 26.64 -15.59 -21.10
C LYS A 20 26.48 -15.39 -22.60
N GLU A 21 25.50 -14.60 -23.02
CA GLU A 21 25.12 -14.54 -24.42
C GLU A 21 26.13 -13.82 -25.29
N ASP A 22 26.39 -14.46 -26.42
CA ASP A 22 26.81 -13.79 -27.62
C ASP A 22 25.58 -13.14 -28.28
N PHE A 23 25.66 -11.83 -28.51
CA PHE A 23 24.63 -11.03 -29.16
C PHE A 23 24.95 -10.75 -30.65
N SER A 24 26.02 -11.34 -31.20
CA SER A 24 26.47 -11.10 -32.58
C SER A 24 25.37 -11.35 -33.62
N ASP A 25 24.66 -12.48 -33.53
CA ASP A 25 23.54 -12.79 -34.43
C ASP A 25 22.45 -11.71 -34.41
N MET A 26 22.19 -11.11 -33.24
CA MET A 26 21.20 -10.05 -33.10
C MET A 26 21.70 -8.76 -33.76
N ILE A 27 22.98 -8.43 -33.59
CA ILE A 27 23.61 -7.27 -34.22
C ILE A 27 23.55 -7.40 -35.75
N ASP A 28 23.84 -8.58 -36.29
CA ASP A 28 23.77 -8.85 -37.73
C ASP A 28 22.35 -8.66 -38.26
N VAL A 29 21.34 -9.18 -37.53
CA VAL A 29 19.93 -8.98 -37.89
C VAL A 29 19.56 -7.49 -37.87
N ILE A 30 19.91 -6.75 -36.81
CA ILE A 30 19.63 -5.30 -36.70
C ILE A 30 20.28 -4.54 -37.85
N THR A 31 21.55 -4.84 -38.14
CA THR A 31 22.33 -4.20 -39.21
C THR A 31 21.74 -4.51 -40.58
N SER A 32 21.31 -5.75 -40.84
CA SER A 32 20.67 -6.17 -42.10
C SER A 32 19.36 -5.44 -42.39
N GLN A 33 18.65 -4.99 -41.36
CA GLN A 33 17.42 -4.20 -41.50
C GLN A 33 17.69 -2.70 -41.63
N GLY A 34 18.94 -2.27 -41.52
CA GLY A 34 19.33 -0.86 -41.61
C GLY A 34 19.22 -0.08 -40.30
N GLY A 35 19.16 -0.76 -39.15
CA GLY A 35 19.18 -0.12 -37.83
C GLY A 35 17.99 -0.44 -36.93
N ILE A 36 18.07 0.03 -35.68
CA ILE A 36 17.08 -0.27 -34.63
C ILE A 36 15.71 0.38 -34.89
N ASP A 37 15.68 1.52 -35.59
CA ASP A 37 14.45 2.23 -35.97
C ASP A 37 13.64 1.48 -37.04
N LYS A 38 14.21 0.44 -37.67
CA LYS A 38 13.57 -0.39 -38.69
C LYS A 38 13.02 -1.71 -38.15
N ILE A 39 13.12 -1.93 -36.85
CA ILE A 39 12.70 -3.18 -36.20
C ILE A 39 11.89 -2.90 -34.94
N LYS A 40 11.23 -3.95 -34.46
CA LYS A 40 10.60 -4.01 -33.14
C LYS A 40 11.33 -5.06 -32.31
N ILE A 41 11.86 -4.64 -31.16
CA ILE A 41 12.45 -5.54 -30.17
C ILE A 41 11.38 -5.83 -29.11
N ILE A 42 11.13 -7.13 -28.89
CA ILE A 42 10.19 -7.62 -27.90
C ILE A 42 10.96 -8.56 -26.98
N PRO A 43 11.40 -8.08 -25.81
CA PRO A 43 11.96 -8.96 -24.79
C PRO A 43 10.88 -9.93 -24.33
N GLU A 44 11.22 -11.23 -24.19
CA GLU A 44 10.31 -12.15 -23.50
C GLU A 44 10.60 -12.01 -22.00
N TYR A 45 9.58 -12.14 -21.15
CA TYR A 45 9.62 -11.70 -19.75
C TYR A 45 10.67 -12.41 -18.86
N GLY A 46 11.19 -13.56 -19.28
CA GLY A 46 12.28 -14.28 -18.60
C GLY A 46 13.69 -13.93 -19.09
N ASP A 47 13.83 -12.98 -20.00
CA ASP A 47 15.09 -12.67 -20.70
C ASP A 47 15.77 -11.38 -20.21
N ILE A 48 15.12 -10.61 -19.35
CA ILE A 48 15.60 -9.31 -18.91
C ILE A 48 16.50 -9.52 -17.68
N ASN A 49 17.81 -9.38 -17.89
CA ASN A 49 18.82 -9.34 -16.84
C ASN A 49 19.81 -8.20 -17.12
N ASP A 50 20.81 -8.02 -16.25
CA ASP A 50 21.80 -6.94 -16.40
C ASP A 50 22.54 -6.99 -17.74
N ASN A 51 22.88 -8.17 -18.26
CA ASN A 51 23.60 -8.30 -19.53
C ASN A 51 22.70 -7.98 -20.73
N THR A 52 21.45 -8.46 -20.70
CA THR A 52 20.45 -8.09 -21.70
C THR A 52 20.19 -6.59 -21.71
N ILE A 53 20.07 -5.95 -20.53
CA ILE A 53 19.85 -4.50 -20.44
C ILE A 53 21.06 -3.72 -20.96
N LYS A 54 22.29 -4.13 -20.62
CA LYS A 54 23.50 -3.53 -21.17
C LYS A 54 23.52 -3.61 -22.69
N PHE A 55 23.20 -4.77 -23.26
CA PHE A 55 23.11 -4.93 -24.71
C PHE A 55 22.06 -4.00 -25.32
N LEU A 56 20.83 -3.98 -24.77
CA LEU A 56 19.75 -3.10 -25.22
C LEU A 56 20.20 -1.63 -25.24
N LYS A 57 20.88 -1.16 -24.19
CA LYS A 57 21.40 0.20 -24.15
C LYS A 57 22.48 0.47 -25.21
N VAL A 58 23.39 -0.48 -25.45
CA VAL A 58 24.44 -0.36 -26.47
C VAL A 58 23.86 -0.16 -27.86
N ILE A 59 22.77 -0.85 -28.18
CA ILE A 59 22.08 -0.70 -29.47
C ILE A 59 21.11 0.50 -29.52
N GLY A 60 21.10 1.35 -28.48
CA GLY A 60 20.26 2.55 -28.41
C GLY A 60 18.79 2.28 -28.05
N PHE A 61 18.46 1.10 -27.51
CA PHE A 61 17.09 0.79 -27.09
C PHE A 61 16.73 1.49 -25.77
N ASP A 62 15.60 2.19 -25.75
CA ASP A 62 15.06 2.78 -24.52
C ASP A 62 14.36 1.72 -23.65
N ILE A 63 15.01 1.34 -22.56
CA ILE A 63 14.47 0.38 -21.59
C ILE A 63 13.18 0.86 -20.92
N ASN A 64 12.88 2.16 -20.93
CA ASN A 64 11.65 2.70 -20.38
C ASN A 64 10.42 2.36 -21.21
N THR A 65 10.60 1.85 -22.43
CA THR A 65 9.49 1.31 -23.24
C THR A 65 8.96 -0.02 -22.69
N LEU A 66 9.74 -0.72 -21.86
CA LEU A 66 9.40 -2.04 -21.32
C LEU A 66 8.33 -1.95 -20.23
N ASN A 67 7.49 -2.99 -20.12
CA ASN A 67 6.53 -3.11 -19.03
C ASN A 67 7.16 -3.87 -17.86
N ILE A 68 7.49 -3.13 -16.78
CA ILE A 68 8.10 -3.70 -15.58
C ILE A 68 7.15 -4.61 -14.80
N GLU A 69 5.82 -4.43 -14.93
CA GLU A 69 4.83 -5.16 -14.13
C GLU A 69 4.55 -6.59 -14.64
N VAL A 70 4.92 -6.90 -15.90
CA VAL A 70 4.69 -8.23 -16.51
C VAL A 70 5.98 -9.08 -16.51
N GLY A 71 7.08 -8.57 -15.94
CA GLY A 71 8.36 -9.28 -15.81
C GLY A 71 8.45 -10.21 -14.59
N THR A 72 9.58 -10.90 -14.46
CA THR A 72 9.95 -11.55 -13.19
C THR A 72 10.46 -10.52 -12.18
N ILE A 73 10.54 -10.90 -10.89
CA ILE A 73 11.11 -10.07 -9.83
C ILE A 73 12.54 -9.63 -10.19
N GLU A 74 13.36 -10.57 -10.66
CA GLU A 74 14.75 -10.34 -11.06
C GLU A 74 14.84 -9.34 -12.22
N SER A 75 13.94 -9.48 -13.19
CA SER A 75 13.84 -8.57 -14.34
C SER A 75 13.49 -7.16 -13.89
N GLY A 76 12.50 -7.01 -13.00
CA GLY A 76 12.09 -5.72 -12.46
C GLY A 76 13.21 -5.03 -11.67
N ILE A 77 13.90 -5.79 -10.82
CA ILE A 77 15.08 -5.30 -10.09
C ILE A 77 16.19 -4.88 -11.06
N ALA A 78 16.51 -5.70 -12.07
CA ALA A 78 17.54 -5.37 -13.05
C ALA A 78 17.20 -4.07 -13.82
N LEU A 79 15.94 -3.87 -14.22
CA LEU A 79 15.47 -2.64 -14.86
C LEU A 79 15.69 -1.42 -13.96
N ILE A 80 15.25 -1.48 -12.71
CA ILE A 80 15.44 -0.40 -11.73
C ILE A 80 16.93 -0.09 -11.55
N LYS A 81 17.76 -1.12 -11.37
CA LYS A 81 19.20 -0.97 -11.17
C LYS A 81 19.89 -0.26 -12.32
N ASN A 82 19.36 -0.45 -13.53
CA ASN A 82 19.86 0.11 -14.77
C ASN A 82 19.12 1.38 -15.22
N GLY A 83 18.39 2.08 -14.34
CA GLY A 83 17.86 3.41 -14.63
C GLY A 83 16.50 3.42 -15.35
N TYR A 84 15.68 2.42 -15.11
CA TYR A 84 14.26 2.47 -15.45
C TYR A 84 13.57 3.65 -14.74
N ASN A 85 12.68 4.35 -15.44
CA ASN A 85 11.92 5.47 -14.94
C ASN A 85 10.90 5.01 -13.89
N LEU A 86 11.21 5.26 -12.63
CA LEU A 86 10.38 4.89 -11.49
C LEU A 86 9.02 5.60 -11.47
N TYR A 87 8.86 6.71 -12.20
CA TYR A 87 7.63 7.50 -12.27
C TYR A 87 6.79 7.19 -13.51
N LYS A 88 7.12 6.13 -14.25
CA LYS A 88 6.33 5.71 -15.41
C LYS A 88 4.95 5.22 -14.99
N THR A 89 3.93 5.73 -15.68
CA THR A 89 2.55 5.24 -15.60
C THR A 89 2.33 4.15 -16.66
N GLY A 90 1.65 3.08 -16.26
CA GLY A 90 1.20 1.99 -17.13
C GLY A 90 -0.24 2.18 -17.60
N SER A 91 -0.92 1.05 -17.85
CA SER A 91 -2.34 1.04 -18.21
C SER A 91 -3.22 1.68 -17.12
N ALA A 92 -4.30 2.34 -17.55
CA ALA A 92 -5.23 3.09 -16.69
C ALA A 92 -4.56 4.21 -15.86
N TRP A 93 -3.40 4.71 -16.30
CA TRP A 93 -2.68 5.80 -15.63
C TRP A 93 -2.13 5.46 -14.23
N ILE A 94 -2.09 4.17 -13.91
CA ILE A 94 -1.56 3.61 -12.66
C ILE A 94 -0.02 3.59 -12.72
N PRO A 95 0.70 4.02 -11.67
CA PRO A 95 2.15 3.86 -11.58
C PRO A 95 2.57 2.41 -11.79
N SER A 96 3.42 2.13 -12.79
CA SER A 96 3.80 0.74 -13.10
C SER A 96 4.50 0.06 -11.92
N ILE A 97 5.26 0.81 -11.11
CA ILE A 97 5.90 0.28 -9.89
C ILE A 97 4.86 -0.21 -8.86
N ALA A 98 3.68 0.41 -8.77
CA ALA A 98 2.66 0.00 -7.81
C ALA A 98 2.08 -1.39 -8.14
N LYS A 99 2.13 -1.81 -9.41
CA LYS A 99 1.67 -3.13 -9.87
C LYS A 99 2.73 -4.23 -9.71
N CYS A 100 3.97 -3.89 -9.36
CA CYS A 100 5.03 -4.87 -9.21
C CYS A 100 4.95 -5.66 -7.89
N GLU A 101 5.61 -6.80 -7.87
CA GLU A 101 5.88 -7.58 -6.66
C GLU A 101 6.60 -6.78 -5.57
N LEU A 102 6.39 -7.14 -4.30
CA LEU A 102 6.92 -6.42 -3.12
C LEU A 102 8.43 -6.16 -3.20
N SER A 103 9.21 -7.15 -3.65
CA SER A 103 10.67 -7.05 -3.78
C SER A 103 11.11 -5.97 -4.77
N VAL A 104 10.35 -5.78 -5.85
CA VAL A 104 10.62 -4.75 -6.86
C VAL A 104 10.27 -3.36 -6.30
N ILE A 105 9.16 -3.24 -5.58
CA ILE A 105 8.78 -2.00 -4.88
C ILE A 105 9.84 -1.63 -3.85
N ASN A 106 10.31 -2.58 -3.05
CA ASN A 106 11.36 -2.37 -2.06
C ASN A 106 12.66 -1.85 -2.71
N GLU A 107 13.08 -2.42 -3.85
CA GLU A 107 14.24 -1.91 -4.59
C GLU A 107 14.00 -0.49 -5.13
N ALA A 108 12.81 -0.19 -5.66
CA ALA A 108 12.48 1.16 -6.12
C ALA A 108 12.58 2.19 -4.98
N LEU A 109 12.05 1.85 -3.79
CA LEU A 109 12.17 2.69 -2.60
C LEU A 109 13.62 2.86 -2.16
N ASN A 110 14.44 1.79 -2.17
CA ASN A 110 15.88 1.88 -1.88
C ASN A 110 16.63 2.80 -2.84
N ARG A 111 16.11 2.98 -4.06
CA ARG A 111 16.68 3.82 -5.11
C ARG A 111 16.11 5.25 -5.12
N GLY A 112 15.31 5.61 -4.11
CA GLY A 112 14.78 6.96 -3.95
C GLY A 112 13.50 7.23 -4.75
N LEU A 113 12.67 6.21 -4.99
CA LEU A 113 11.29 6.45 -5.41
C LEU A 113 10.58 7.30 -4.35
N ASP A 114 10.19 8.51 -4.74
CA ASP A 114 9.37 9.41 -3.94
C ASP A 114 7.92 9.30 -4.39
N ILE A 115 7.15 8.51 -3.67
CA ILE A 115 5.75 8.25 -3.99
C ILE A 115 4.87 9.50 -3.97
N THR A 116 5.26 10.58 -3.27
CA THR A 116 4.46 11.82 -3.17
C THR A 116 4.45 12.61 -4.48
N LYS A 117 5.30 12.23 -5.43
CA LYS A 117 5.32 12.83 -6.78
C LYS A 117 4.21 12.32 -7.68
N PHE A 118 3.53 11.23 -7.33
CA PHE A 118 2.36 10.79 -8.07
C PHE A 118 1.17 11.67 -7.67
N SER A 119 0.36 12.06 -8.65
CA SER A 119 -0.83 12.85 -8.35
C SER A 119 -1.90 11.98 -7.70
N TYR A 120 -2.87 12.60 -7.04
CA TYR A 120 -4.07 11.92 -6.54
C TYR A 120 -4.71 11.02 -7.62
N LYS A 121 -4.81 11.48 -8.87
CA LYS A 121 -5.35 10.67 -9.98
C LYS A 121 -4.52 9.42 -10.30
N ASN A 122 -3.21 9.42 -10.05
CA ASN A 122 -2.36 8.26 -10.24
C ASN A 122 -2.44 7.29 -9.08
N HIS A 123 -2.66 7.78 -7.87
CA HIS A 123 -2.65 6.95 -6.67
C HIS A 123 -3.85 6.00 -6.58
N PHE A 124 -4.98 6.34 -7.18
CA PHE A 124 -6.23 5.62 -7.01
C PHE A 124 -6.85 5.17 -8.34
N ASP A 125 -7.58 4.06 -8.33
CA ASP A 125 -8.35 3.61 -9.51
C ASP A 125 -9.71 4.29 -9.51
N THR A 126 -10.17 4.58 -10.72
CA THR A 126 -11.57 4.90 -11.01
C THR A 126 -12.04 3.95 -12.10
N HIS A 127 -13.17 3.30 -11.90
CA HIS A 127 -13.80 2.42 -12.86
C HIS A 127 -15.31 2.62 -12.81
N GLU A 128 -15.97 2.43 -13.93
CA GLU A 128 -17.44 2.43 -13.97
C GLU A 128 -17.94 1.07 -13.49
N ALA A 129 -18.87 1.08 -12.55
CA ALA A 129 -19.59 -0.10 -12.11
C ALA A 129 -21.08 0.09 -12.42
N TYR A 130 -21.69 -0.94 -12.98
CA TYR A 130 -23.12 -0.97 -13.24
C TYR A 130 -23.86 -1.46 -11.99
N ASN A 131 -24.91 -0.74 -11.59
CA ASN A 131 -25.80 -1.13 -10.51
C ASN A 131 -27.09 -1.71 -11.11
N GLU A 132 -27.31 -3.00 -10.90
CA GLU A 132 -28.50 -3.70 -11.41
C GLU A 132 -29.81 -3.24 -10.75
N PHE A 133 -29.76 -2.62 -9.57
CA PHE A 133 -30.96 -2.16 -8.85
C PHE A 133 -31.52 -0.86 -9.41
N ASP A 134 -30.63 0.02 -9.88
CA ASP A 134 -31.00 1.37 -10.33
C ASP A 134 -30.77 1.56 -11.85
N ASP A 135 -30.31 0.51 -12.57
CA ASP A 135 -30.01 0.51 -14.02
C ASP A 135 -29.07 1.65 -14.45
N GLU A 136 -28.08 1.94 -13.60
CA GLU A 136 -27.17 3.08 -13.76
C GLU A 136 -25.71 2.67 -13.60
N TYR A 137 -24.84 3.35 -14.34
CA TYR A 137 -23.39 3.26 -14.19
C TYR A 137 -22.90 4.33 -13.20
N TYR A 138 -22.12 3.91 -12.21
CA TYR A 138 -21.49 4.79 -11.23
C TYR A 138 -19.97 4.66 -11.30
N THR A 139 -19.26 5.77 -11.13
CA THR A 139 -17.80 5.72 -11.00
C THR A 139 -17.43 5.20 -9.60
N VAL A 140 -17.05 3.93 -9.52
CA VAL A 140 -16.47 3.34 -8.32
C VAL A 140 -14.98 3.59 -8.30
N THR A 141 -14.50 3.82 -7.10
CA THR A 141 -13.27 4.49 -6.84
C THR A 141 -12.58 3.70 -5.74
N ASN A 142 -11.32 3.31 -5.95
CA ASN A 142 -10.62 2.58 -4.91
C ASN A 142 -10.34 3.50 -3.70
N PRO A 143 -10.65 3.07 -2.47
CA PRO A 143 -10.53 3.92 -1.29
C PRO A 143 -9.10 4.18 -0.80
N PHE A 144 -8.10 3.41 -1.26
CA PHE A 144 -6.71 3.59 -0.87
C PHE A 144 -5.74 3.42 -2.06
N SER A 145 -4.51 3.91 -1.87
CA SER A 145 -3.49 3.97 -2.92
C SER A 145 -3.09 2.59 -3.48
N HIS A 146 -2.80 2.50 -4.79
CA HIS A 146 -2.29 1.29 -5.46
C HIS A 146 -1.06 0.67 -4.80
N PHE A 147 -0.22 1.51 -4.20
CA PHE A 147 0.96 1.06 -3.48
C PHE A 147 0.66 0.19 -2.25
N LEU A 148 -0.59 0.20 -1.79
CA LEU A 148 -1.06 -0.62 -0.68
C LEU A 148 -1.95 -1.79 -1.13
N LYS A 149 -2.27 -1.92 -2.41
CA LYS A 149 -3.10 -3.03 -2.92
C LYS A 149 -2.33 -4.34 -3.04
N ASN A 150 -3.04 -5.46 -2.95
CA ASN A 150 -2.50 -6.76 -3.32
C ASN A 150 -2.74 -7.01 -4.83
N HIS A 151 -1.69 -7.05 -5.64
CA HIS A 151 -1.77 -7.35 -7.07
C HIS A 151 -1.46 -8.82 -7.40
N ASN A 152 -1.15 -9.66 -6.41
CA ASN A 152 -0.58 -11.00 -6.64
C ASN A 152 -1.59 -12.10 -6.98
N ASN A 153 -2.86 -11.79 -7.22
CA ASN A 153 -3.90 -12.82 -7.28
C ASN A 153 -4.54 -13.07 -8.64
N GLY A 154 -3.95 -12.63 -9.76
CA GLY A 154 -4.43 -13.00 -11.11
C GLY A 154 -5.93 -12.71 -11.35
N MET A 155 -6.50 -11.84 -10.53
CA MET A 155 -7.92 -11.49 -10.44
C MET A 155 -8.07 -10.01 -10.71
N ASP A 156 -7.32 -9.48 -11.69
CA ASP A 156 -7.51 -8.13 -12.25
C ASP A 156 -8.83 -8.00 -13.04
N GLY A 157 -9.81 -8.90 -12.82
CA GLY A 157 -11.09 -8.92 -13.53
C GLY A 157 -12.31 -9.28 -12.69
N VAL A 158 -12.16 -9.69 -11.43
CA VAL A 158 -13.31 -10.03 -10.60
C VAL A 158 -12.98 -9.64 -9.17
N PHE A 159 -13.61 -8.56 -8.69
CA PHE A 159 -13.79 -8.19 -7.29
C PHE A 159 -13.06 -9.13 -6.30
N SER A 160 -11.86 -8.77 -5.84
CA SER A 160 -11.59 -9.15 -4.46
C SER A 160 -12.61 -8.35 -3.67
N LYS A 161 -13.65 -9.04 -3.19
CA LYS A 161 -14.87 -8.54 -2.52
C LYS A 161 -14.61 -7.75 -1.23
N PHE A 162 -13.39 -7.28 -1.08
CA PHE A 162 -12.69 -6.95 0.14
C PHE A 162 -11.64 -5.90 -0.24
N ASP A 163 -11.99 -4.65 -0.04
CA ASP A 163 -11.09 -3.50 -0.14
C ASP A 163 -10.06 -3.57 1.00
N PHE A 164 -9.12 -4.51 0.94
CA PHE A 164 -8.10 -4.63 1.98
C PHE A 164 -6.71 -4.23 1.49
N ILE A 165 -6.01 -3.52 2.36
CA ILE A 165 -4.60 -3.21 2.24
C ILE A 165 -3.81 -4.52 2.33
N CYS A 166 -2.80 -4.66 1.47
CA CYS A 166 -1.79 -5.70 1.56
C CYS A 166 -0.90 -5.45 2.79
N GLU A 167 -0.86 -6.40 3.73
CA GLU A 167 -0.07 -6.28 4.95
C GLU A 167 1.43 -6.14 4.67
N ASP A 168 1.98 -6.95 3.77
CA ASP A 168 3.41 -6.88 3.48
C ASP A 168 3.83 -5.52 2.93
N ARG A 169 2.96 -4.91 2.11
CA ARG A 169 3.17 -3.56 1.59
C ARG A 169 3.00 -2.52 2.69
N LEU A 170 1.97 -2.60 3.52
CA LEU A 170 1.79 -1.71 4.67
C LEU A 170 3.00 -1.76 5.60
N LYS A 171 3.45 -2.97 5.96
CA LYS A 171 4.63 -3.19 6.80
C LYS A 171 5.87 -2.57 6.19
N LEU A 172 6.16 -2.83 4.91
CA LEU A 172 7.27 -2.22 4.19
C LEU A 172 7.23 -0.69 4.27
N PHE A 173 6.05 -0.10 4.08
CA PHE A 173 5.87 1.34 4.03
C PHE A 173 6.00 1.99 5.42
N LEU A 174 5.51 1.31 6.47
CA LEU A 174 5.73 1.70 7.86
C LEU A 174 7.20 1.56 8.25
N ASP A 175 7.87 0.47 7.86
CA ASP A 175 9.28 0.18 8.20
C ASP A 175 10.23 1.18 7.55
N LYS A 176 9.92 1.64 6.33
CA LYS A 176 10.69 2.66 5.62
C LYS A 176 10.29 4.09 5.97
N ASN A 177 9.36 4.29 6.91
CA ASN A 177 8.80 5.60 7.27
C ASN A 177 8.21 6.36 6.07
N ILE A 178 7.79 5.64 5.03
CA ILE A 178 7.12 6.18 3.85
C ILE A 178 5.68 6.54 4.21
N LEU A 179 5.03 5.69 5.00
CA LEU A 179 3.74 6.00 5.62
C LEU A 179 3.99 6.56 7.02
N ASN A 180 3.73 7.85 7.19
CA ASN A 180 3.90 8.57 8.45
C ASN A 180 2.82 9.65 8.60
N LYS A 181 2.87 10.46 9.67
CA LYS A 181 1.84 11.47 9.97
C LYS A 181 1.68 12.53 8.86
N ASP A 182 2.74 12.82 8.13
CA ASP A 182 2.76 13.87 7.11
C ASP A 182 2.33 13.32 5.74
N THR A 183 2.59 12.04 5.45
CA THR A 183 2.33 11.42 4.15
C THR A 183 1.07 10.57 4.10
N LEU A 184 0.48 10.23 5.25
CA LEU A 184 -0.68 9.34 5.37
C LEU A 184 -1.84 9.72 4.44
N LYS A 185 -2.11 11.01 4.29
CA LYS A 185 -3.21 11.52 3.47
C LYS A 185 -3.03 11.26 1.98
N GLU A 186 -1.81 11.10 1.49
CA GLU A 186 -1.52 10.75 0.09
C GLU A 186 -1.96 9.32 -0.26
N PHE A 187 -2.20 8.49 0.76
CA PHE A 187 -2.65 7.11 0.59
C PHE A 187 -4.15 6.92 0.79
N GLU A 188 -4.82 7.93 1.33
CA GLU A 188 -6.24 7.89 1.66
C GLU A 188 -7.04 8.60 0.59
N ARG A 189 -8.07 7.94 0.08
CA ARG A 189 -9.08 8.62 -0.72
C ARG A 189 -10.15 9.22 0.20
N GLU A 190 -10.81 10.25 -0.29
CA GLU A 190 -11.87 10.94 0.47
C GLU A 190 -12.89 9.93 1.04
N GLY A 191 -13.10 9.99 2.35
CA GLY A 191 -14.19 9.28 3.01
C GLY A 191 -13.78 8.45 4.23
N HIS A 192 -12.66 7.72 4.23
CA HIS A 192 -12.31 6.85 5.37
C HIS A 192 -10.80 6.65 5.59
N PRO A 193 -10.36 6.65 6.86
CA PRO A 193 -9.00 6.28 7.23
C PRO A 193 -8.54 4.89 6.76
N LEU A 194 -7.24 4.75 6.43
CA LEU A 194 -6.62 3.48 6.02
C LEU A 194 -6.90 2.31 6.97
N TYR A 195 -6.99 2.57 8.28
CA TYR A 195 -7.22 1.51 9.27
C TYR A 195 -8.55 0.77 9.04
N TYR A 196 -9.53 1.37 8.35
CA TYR A 196 -10.77 0.69 7.99
C TYR A 196 -10.59 -0.35 6.88
N TYR A 197 -9.48 -0.31 6.16
CA TYR A 197 -9.14 -1.21 5.08
C TYR A 197 -8.07 -2.23 5.49
N TYR A 198 -7.77 -2.34 6.78
CA TYR A 198 -6.83 -3.35 7.26
C TYR A 198 -7.47 -4.75 7.24
N PRO A 199 -6.84 -5.76 6.61
CA PRO A 199 -7.35 -7.13 6.57
C PRO A 199 -7.40 -7.74 7.97
N CYS A 200 -8.54 -8.30 8.37
CA CYS A 200 -8.73 -8.90 9.70
C CYS A 200 -8.68 -10.44 9.70
N ASN A 201 -7.99 -11.06 8.74
CA ASN A 201 -7.89 -12.52 8.71
C ASN A 201 -7.03 -13.02 9.90
N LYS A 202 -7.24 -14.26 10.34
CA LYS A 202 -6.44 -14.85 11.44
C LYS A 202 -4.99 -15.01 10.99
N GLY A 203 -4.04 -14.39 11.70
CA GLY A 203 -2.60 -14.50 11.44
C GLY A 203 -1.82 -13.18 11.32
N PHE A 204 -2.49 -12.04 11.44
CA PHE A 204 -1.87 -10.72 11.30
C PHE A 204 -1.22 -10.30 12.62
N GLU A 205 -0.09 -9.60 12.54
CA GLU A 205 0.56 -9.06 13.73
C GLU A 205 -0.12 -7.75 14.17
N ASP A 206 -0.76 -7.75 15.34
CA ASP A 206 -1.42 -6.58 15.96
C ASP A 206 -0.54 -5.31 15.98
N LYS A 207 0.79 -5.48 15.97
CA LYS A 207 1.75 -4.38 15.97
C LYS A 207 1.66 -3.47 14.73
N ASN A 208 1.31 -3.99 13.55
CA ASN A 208 1.28 -3.18 12.33
C ASN A 208 0.06 -2.27 12.29
N ILE A 209 -1.10 -2.78 12.71
CA ILE A 209 -2.29 -1.94 12.86
C ILE A 209 -2.11 -0.92 13.98
N GLU A 210 -1.47 -1.28 15.10
CA GLU A 210 -1.15 -0.30 16.16
C GLU A 210 -0.21 0.81 15.65
N ARG A 211 0.84 0.46 14.90
CA ARG A 211 1.73 1.44 14.25
C ARG A 211 0.97 2.35 13.31
N LEU A 212 0.07 1.81 12.49
CA LEU A 212 -0.80 2.60 11.59
C LEU A 212 -1.71 3.54 12.39
N MET A 213 -2.41 3.03 13.41
CA MET A 213 -3.30 3.82 14.27
C MET A 213 -2.57 4.97 14.98
N ASN A 214 -1.31 4.77 15.37
CA ASN A 214 -0.48 5.79 16.02
C ASN A 214 -0.09 6.96 15.09
N LEU A 215 -0.28 6.82 13.78
CA LEU A 215 -0.11 7.92 12.83
C LEU A 215 -1.27 8.92 12.92
N TYR A 216 -2.45 8.50 13.39
CA TYR A 216 -3.62 9.36 13.51
C TYR A 216 -3.62 10.16 14.82
N GLN A 217 -3.85 11.47 14.69
CA GLN A 217 -4.05 12.39 15.82
C GLN A 217 -5.48 12.40 16.33
N LYS A 218 -6.43 11.94 15.49
CA LYS A 218 -7.85 11.78 15.82
C LYS A 218 -8.36 10.50 15.19
N VAL A 219 -9.32 9.86 15.84
CA VAL A 219 -9.96 8.65 15.33
C VAL A 219 -11.38 9.00 14.95
N GLU A 220 -11.78 8.60 13.75
CA GLU A 220 -13.13 8.77 13.24
C GLU A 220 -13.89 7.46 13.42
N ILE A 221 -15.08 7.52 14.04
CA ILE A 221 -15.97 6.38 14.23
C ILE A 221 -17.05 6.41 13.16
N ASN A 222 -16.95 5.49 12.20
CA ASN A 222 -18.03 5.17 11.28
C ASN A 222 -18.82 3.98 11.83
N GLU A 223 -19.97 4.26 12.46
CA GLU A 223 -20.84 3.23 13.04
C GLU A 223 -21.27 2.16 12.02
N GLY A 224 -21.57 2.58 10.78
CA GLY A 224 -22.00 1.67 9.71
C GLY A 224 -20.93 0.65 9.30
N LYS A 225 -19.65 0.99 9.49
CA LYS A 225 -18.51 0.12 9.12
C LYS A 225 -17.90 -0.61 10.30
N ILE A 226 -17.75 0.04 11.44
CA ILE A 226 -16.97 -0.48 12.58
C ILE A 226 -17.51 -1.79 13.16
N PHE A 227 -18.81 -2.06 12.98
CA PHE A 227 -19.47 -3.28 13.45
C PHE A 227 -19.65 -4.37 12.38
N GLU A 228 -19.11 -4.18 11.17
CA GLU A 228 -19.06 -5.24 10.18
C GLU A 228 -18.29 -6.47 10.72
N HIS A 229 -18.81 -7.68 10.44
CA HIS A 229 -18.30 -8.92 11.04
C HIS A 229 -16.80 -9.15 10.84
N HIS A 230 -16.26 -8.72 9.70
CA HIS A 230 -14.86 -8.89 9.33
C HIS A 230 -13.95 -7.76 9.86
N ARG A 231 -14.41 -6.92 10.80
CA ARG A 231 -13.63 -5.78 11.33
C ARG A 231 -13.36 -5.84 12.82
N GLN A 232 -13.53 -6.99 13.46
CA GLN A 232 -13.40 -7.12 14.91
C GLN A 232 -12.03 -6.66 15.45
N ALA A 233 -10.92 -7.11 14.85
CA ALA A 233 -9.58 -6.72 15.31
C ALA A 233 -9.36 -5.20 15.17
N VAL A 234 -9.66 -4.66 13.99
CA VAL A 234 -9.61 -3.22 13.70
C VAL A 234 -10.46 -2.41 14.68
N ARG A 235 -11.70 -2.84 14.95
CA ARG A 235 -12.62 -2.18 15.89
C ARG A 235 -11.99 -1.97 17.26
N ASN A 236 -11.30 -2.97 17.80
CA ASN A 236 -10.70 -2.87 19.12
C ASN A 236 -9.55 -1.86 19.14
N HIS A 237 -8.71 -1.84 18.11
CA HIS A 237 -7.64 -0.85 17.98
C HIS A 237 -8.18 0.57 17.80
N ILE A 238 -9.26 0.75 17.05
CA ILE A 238 -9.97 2.03 16.90
C ILE A 238 -10.45 2.54 18.26
N PHE A 239 -11.19 1.71 19.01
CA PHE A 239 -11.70 2.13 20.32
C PHE A 239 -10.61 2.33 21.37
N LYS A 240 -9.58 1.47 21.40
CA LYS A 240 -8.38 1.68 22.23
C LYS A 240 -7.79 3.06 21.95
N ARG A 241 -7.55 3.38 20.68
CA ARG A 241 -6.94 4.64 20.27
C ARG A 241 -7.84 5.85 20.58
N GLN A 242 -9.16 5.71 20.47
CA GLN A 242 -10.12 6.73 20.85
C GLN A 242 -10.05 7.04 22.36
N ILE A 243 -9.94 6.01 23.20
CA ILE A 243 -9.77 6.18 24.66
C ILE A 243 -8.44 6.89 24.96
N GLU A 244 -7.34 6.47 24.32
CA GLU A 244 -6.00 7.07 24.52
C GLU A 244 -5.93 8.55 24.15
N LEU A 245 -6.66 8.97 23.12
CA LEU A 245 -6.70 10.35 22.64
C LEU A 245 -7.75 11.21 23.35
N SER A 246 -8.58 10.62 24.22
CA SER A 246 -9.70 11.32 24.86
C SER A 246 -9.26 12.19 26.02
N GLU A 247 -9.78 13.42 26.08
CA GLU A 247 -9.67 14.30 27.25
C GLU A 247 -10.51 13.79 28.43
N ASN A 248 -11.55 12.98 28.17
CA ASN A 248 -12.38 12.36 29.19
C ASN A 248 -12.53 10.84 28.94
N PRO A 249 -11.50 10.05 29.28
CA PRO A 249 -11.48 8.61 29.02
C PRO A 249 -12.66 7.86 29.66
N VAL A 250 -13.11 8.28 30.85
CA VAL A 250 -14.24 7.66 31.55
C VAL A 250 -15.54 7.82 30.77
N GLN A 251 -15.84 9.02 30.27
CA GLN A 251 -17.02 9.24 29.45
C GLN A 251 -16.91 8.49 28.12
N THR A 252 -15.75 8.54 27.46
CA THR A 252 -15.50 7.80 26.21
C THR A 252 -15.73 6.29 26.39
N CYS A 253 -15.28 5.70 27.50
CA CYS A 253 -15.56 4.29 27.80
C CYS A 253 -17.06 4.01 27.93
N LYS A 254 -17.83 4.90 28.57
CA LYS A 254 -19.30 4.75 28.68
C LYS A 254 -19.97 4.82 27.31
N ASP A 255 -19.58 5.77 26.48
CA ASP A 255 -20.13 5.95 25.13
C ASP A 255 -19.83 4.72 24.25
N ILE A 256 -18.63 4.14 24.36
CA ILE A 256 -18.26 2.91 23.66
C ILE A 256 -19.13 1.73 24.10
N VAL A 257 -19.38 1.58 25.41
CA VAL A 257 -20.26 0.52 25.94
C VAL A 257 -21.69 0.69 25.44
N GLU A 258 -22.22 1.92 25.45
CA GLU A 258 -23.55 2.23 24.90
C GLU A 258 -23.65 1.88 23.42
N LEU A 259 -22.62 2.21 22.64
CA LEU A 259 -22.55 1.90 21.22
C LEU A 259 -22.54 0.39 20.95
N HIS A 260 -21.79 -0.40 21.73
CA HIS A 260 -21.81 -1.86 21.63
C HIS A 260 -23.19 -2.45 21.95
N ASN A 261 -23.86 -1.93 22.99
CA ASN A 261 -25.21 -2.35 23.37
C ASN A 261 -26.23 -2.04 22.27
N LYS A 262 -26.16 -0.85 21.66
CA LYS A 262 -27.00 -0.45 20.52
C LYS A 262 -26.93 -1.46 19.36
N TRP A 263 -25.72 -1.92 19.05
CA TRP A 263 -25.47 -2.89 17.97
C TRP A 263 -25.61 -4.36 18.41
N ARG A 264 -26.03 -4.61 19.67
CA ARG A 264 -26.20 -5.95 20.25
C ARG A 264 -24.93 -6.81 20.15
N ILE A 265 -23.76 -6.19 20.22
CA ILE A 265 -22.46 -6.86 20.21
C ILE A 265 -21.94 -6.84 21.65
N ASP A 266 -21.77 -8.02 22.24
CA ASP A 266 -21.26 -8.11 23.61
C ASP A 266 -19.81 -7.63 23.64
N ILE A 267 -19.52 -6.61 24.45
CA ILE A 267 -18.14 -6.14 24.64
C ILE A 267 -17.26 -7.20 25.30
N LYS A 268 -17.85 -8.20 25.99
CA LYS A 268 -17.12 -9.38 26.47
C LYS A 268 -16.69 -10.31 25.33
N SER A 269 -17.35 -10.22 24.17
CA SER A 269 -16.90 -10.87 22.93
C SER A 269 -15.86 -10.04 22.17
N SER A 270 -15.71 -8.75 22.51
CA SER A 270 -14.61 -7.92 22.04
C SER A 270 -13.36 -8.28 22.85
N ASP A 271 -12.60 -9.22 22.29
CA ASP A 271 -11.16 -9.53 22.38
C ASP A 271 -10.31 -8.97 23.54
N GLU A 272 -9.18 -9.64 23.80
CA GLU A 272 -8.26 -9.45 24.94
C GLU A 272 -7.77 -8.01 25.21
N ILE A 273 -7.96 -7.07 24.28
CA ILE A 273 -7.45 -5.70 24.34
C ILE A 273 -8.47 -4.73 24.97
N LEU A 274 -9.72 -4.72 24.50
CA LEU A 274 -10.64 -3.60 24.76
C LEU A 274 -11.31 -3.69 26.13
N LYS A 275 -11.73 -4.91 26.52
CA LYS A 275 -12.41 -5.11 27.80
C LYS A 275 -11.52 -4.76 29.01
N PRO A 276 -10.28 -5.27 29.13
CA PRO A 276 -9.43 -4.94 30.29
C PRO A 276 -9.13 -3.44 30.37
N LEU A 277 -9.00 -2.76 29.22
CA LEU A 277 -8.78 -1.33 29.15
C LEU A 277 -9.99 -0.55 29.70
N ILE A 278 -11.20 -0.88 29.26
CA ILE A 278 -12.43 -0.23 29.73
C ILE A 278 -12.62 -0.46 31.23
N GLU A 279 -12.44 -1.69 31.71
CA GLU A 279 -12.53 -2.01 33.14
C GLU A 279 -11.49 -1.23 33.96
N SER A 280 -10.26 -1.10 33.44
CA SER A 280 -9.20 -0.32 34.10
C SER A 280 -9.55 1.16 34.21
N VAL A 281 -10.04 1.78 33.13
CA VAL A 281 -10.40 3.20 33.09
C VAL A 281 -11.61 3.47 34.00
N LEU A 282 -12.66 2.66 33.93
CA LEU A 282 -13.88 2.87 34.71
C LEU A 282 -13.67 2.64 36.21
N ASN A 283 -12.74 1.77 36.61
CA ASN A 283 -12.42 1.50 38.01
C ASN A 283 -11.32 2.44 38.56
N SER A 284 -10.70 3.27 37.71
CA SER A 284 -9.69 4.23 38.17
C SER A 284 -10.34 5.32 39.03
N LYS A 285 -9.82 5.51 40.25
CA LYS A 285 -10.28 6.59 41.13
C LYS A 285 -9.91 7.94 40.50
N PRO A 286 -10.76 8.97 40.60
CA PRO A 286 -10.41 10.30 40.14
C PRO A 286 -9.12 10.76 40.84
N VAL A 287 -8.15 11.23 40.06
CA VAL A 287 -6.94 11.85 40.60
C VAL A 287 -7.38 13.15 41.27
N GLU A 288 -7.42 13.18 42.60
CA GLU A 288 -7.64 14.42 43.34
C GLU A 288 -6.54 15.42 42.95
N PRO A 289 -6.88 16.68 42.61
CA PRO A 289 -5.88 17.69 42.36
C PRO A 289 -5.01 17.85 43.61
N GLN A 290 -3.70 17.64 43.46
CA GLN A 290 -2.75 17.85 44.55
C GLN A 290 -2.82 19.32 44.97
N ILE A 291 -3.44 19.58 46.12
CA ILE A 291 -3.40 20.89 46.75
C ILE A 291 -1.94 21.16 47.08
N PRO A 292 -1.33 22.27 46.60
CA PRO A 292 0.04 22.61 46.95
C PRO A 292 0.16 22.66 48.47
N GLN A 293 1.06 21.86 49.04
CA GLN A 293 1.34 21.93 50.47
C GLN A 293 1.78 23.36 50.81
N ARG A 294 0.97 24.09 51.58
CA ARG A 294 1.35 25.37 52.16
C ARG A 294 2.59 25.13 53.04
N VAL A 295 3.74 25.57 52.57
CA VAL A 295 4.96 25.65 53.37
C VAL A 295 4.68 26.55 54.57
N LYS A 296 4.59 25.96 55.76
CA LYS A 296 4.52 26.71 57.02
C LYS A 296 5.90 27.31 57.29
N PHE A 297 6.06 28.61 57.04
CA PHE A 297 7.21 29.36 57.53
C PHE A 297 7.16 29.42 59.08
N THR A 298 8.05 28.68 59.74
CA THR A 298 8.34 28.89 61.16
C THR A 298 9.20 30.14 61.31
N ARG A 299 8.64 31.18 61.93
CA ARG A 299 9.42 32.36 62.37
C ARG A 299 10.41 31.91 63.46
N ARG A 300 11.71 31.99 63.18
CA ARG A 300 12.75 31.98 64.23
C ARG A 300 12.61 33.28 65.04
N ARG A 301 12.42 33.16 66.36
CA ARG A 301 12.65 34.28 67.29
C ARG A 301 14.16 34.45 67.48
N MET A 302 14.63 35.69 67.38
CA MET A 302 15.92 36.12 67.96
C MET A 302 15.83 36.10 69.48
#